data_AF-A0A455W3E5-F1
#
_entry.id   AF-A0A455W3E5-F1
#
_cell.length_a   1.000
_cell.length_b   1.000
_cell.length_c   1.000
_cell.angle_alpha   90.00
_cell.angle_beta   90.00
_cell.angle_gamma   90.00
#
_symmetry.space_group_name_H-M   'P 1'
#
loop_
_entity.id
_entity.type
_entity.pdbx_description
1 polymer ?
#
loop_
_entity_poly.entity_id
_entity_poly.type
_entity_poly.pdbx_seq_one_letter_code
_entity_poly.pdbx_strand_id
1 'polypeptide(L)'
;MEKAGFVKESENDQVDYCGSIRTIFAKDEKRVLLEWDGEEGFGFAEVWRNGNWCTLPTKVLESREAEFQSAIKKLCADLQGYLD
;
A
#
# COMPACT_ATOMS: atom_id res chain seq x y z
N MET A 1 6.24 -6.66 4.09
CA MET A 1 7.29 -6.08 3.21
C MET A 1 8.69 -6.47 3.68
N GLU A 2 9.13 -6.05 4.87
CA GLU A 2 10.49 -6.37 5.36
C GLU A 2 10.79 -7.88 5.44
N LYS A 3 9.83 -8.69 5.94
CA LYS A 3 9.96 -10.16 5.93
C LYS A 3 10.09 -10.77 4.53
N ALA A 4 9.64 -10.07 3.50
CA ALA A 4 9.78 -10.48 2.10
C ALA A 4 11.07 -9.94 1.44
N GLY A 5 11.93 -9.25 2.21
CA GLY A 5 13.19 -8.68 1.76
C GLY A 5 13.08 -7.28 1.14
N PHE A 6 11.92 -6.63 1.26
CA PHE A 6 11.77 -5.23 0.83
C PHE A 6 12.31 -4.28 1.91
N VAL A 7 13.00 -3.24 1.48
CA VAL A 7 13.45 -2.13 2.34
C VAL A 7 12.59 -0.90 2.10
N LYS A 8 12.43 -0.05 3.11
CA LYS A 8 11.80 1.26 2.92
C LYS A 8 12.70 2.11 2.02
N GLU A 9 12.20 2.51 0.86
CA GLU A 9 12.87 3.41 -0.09
C GLU A 9 12.54 4.88 0.24
N SER A 10 11.28 5.15 0.58
CA SER A 10 10.79 6.47 0.98
C SER A 10 9.64 6.32 1.96
N GLU A 11 9.55 7.21 2.92
CA GLU A 11 8.48 7.25 3.90
C GLU A 11 8.07 8.70 4.13
N ASN A 12 6.77 8.97 4.09
CA ASN A 12 6.20 10.25 4.48
C ASN A 12 5.24 10.01 5.65
N ASP A 13 5.79 10.10 6.86
CA ASP A 13 5.04 10.01 8.11
C ASP A 13 4.37 11.34 8.47
N GLN A 14 4.71 12.43 7.76
CA GLN A 14 4.02 13.70 7.93
C GLN A 14 2.76 13.68 7.07
N VAL A 15 1.63 13.60 7.77
CA VAL A 15 0.29 13.84 7.25
C VAL A 15 0.32 15.13 6.44
N ASP A 16 0.05 15.04 5.14
CA ASP A 16 -0.01 16.22 4.29
C ASP A 16 -1.27 17.07 4.60
N TYR A 17 -1.49 18.16 3.86
CA TYR A 17 -2.64 19.02 4.12
C TYR A 17 -3.99 18.31 3.89
N CYS A 18 -4.01 17.20 3.16
CA CYS A 18 -5.18 16.38 2.90
C CYS A 18 -5.38 15.26 3.92
N GLY A 19 -4.41 14.98 4.80
CA GLY A 19 -4.50 13.84 5.71
C GLY A 19 -3.73 12.60 5.23
N SER A 20 -3.01 12.68 4.11
CA SER A 20 -2.43 11.50 3.45
C SER A 20 -1.05 11.15 3.99
N ILE A 21 -0.76 9.86 4.07
CA ILE A 21 0.56 9.30 4.40
C ILE A 21 0.92 8.21 3.41
N ARG A 22 2.21 8.08 3.09
CA ARG A 22 2.67 7.05 2.15
C ARG A 22 4.03 6.49 2.49
N THR A 23 4.23 5.22 2.17
CA THR A 23 5.52 4.54 2.27
C THR A 23 5.77 3.73 1.00
N ILE A 24 6.96 3.91 0.41
CA ILE A 24 7.44 3.13 -0.72
C ILE A 24 8.46 2.13 -0.22
N PHE A 25 8.28 0.87 -0.59
CA PHE A 25 9.17 -0.24 -0.34
C PHE A 25 9.80 -0.70 -1.65
N ALA A 26 11.10 -1.04 -1.63
CA ALA A 26 11.82 -1.53 -2.80
C ALA A 26 12.55 -2.86 -2.53
N LYS A 27 12.64 -3.70 -3.55
CA LYS A 27 13.47 -4.91 -3.60
C LYS A 27 13.87 -5.17 -5.05
N ASP A 28 15.16 -5.05 -5.35
CA ASP A 28 15.68 -5.12 -6.73
C ASP A 28 14.91 -4.14 -7.65
N GLU A 29 14.27 -4.65 -8.72
CA GLU A 29 13.43 -3.86 -9.63
C GLU A 29 11.96 -3.74 -9.19
N LYS A 30 11.56 -4.44 -8.12
CA LYS A 30 10.19 -4.39 -7.58
C LYS A 30 10.05 -3.19 -6.64
N ARG A 31 8.93 -2.48 -6.74
CA ARG A 31 8.51 -1.48 -5.75
C ARG A 31 7.05 -1.66 -5.36
N VAL A 32 6.74 -1.33 -4.12
CA VAL A 32 5.38 -1.31 -3.56
C VAL A 32 5.17 0.03 -2.88
N LEU A 33 4.14 0.75 -3.28
CA LEU A 33 3.65 1.95 -2.61
C LEU A 33 2.46 1.54 -1.75
N LEU A 34 2.47 1.94 -0.48
CA LEU A 34 1.31 1.89 0.40
C LEU A 34 0.94 3.33 0.74
N GLU A 35 -0.33 3.68 0.57
CA GLU A 35 -0.81 5.03 0.84
C GLU A 35 -2.15 4.97 1.56
N TRP A 36 -2.29 5.83 2.57
CA TRP A 36 -3.59 6.26 3.08
C TRP A 36 -3.88 7.61 2.44
N ASP A 37 -4.94 7.65 1.64
CA ASP A 37 -5.46 8.89 1.06
C ASP A 37 -6.40 9.53 2.08
N GLY A 38 -5.96 10.63 2.67
CA GLY A 38 -6.74 11.38 3.66
C GLY A 38 -7.89 12.17 3.06
N GLU A 39 -7.80 12.57 1.79
CA GLU A 39 -8.86 13.31 1.10
C GLU A 39 -10.02 12.39 0.77
N GLU A 40 -9.71 11.18 0.29
CA GLU A 40 -10.71 10.19 -0.11
C GLU A 40 -11.11 9.22 1.02
N GLY A 41 -10.35 9.17 2.11
CA GLY A 41 -10.64 8.35 3.29
C GLY A 41 -10.43 6.84 3.08
N PHE A 42 -9.46 6.44 2.27
CA PHE A 42 -9.12 5.03 2.09
C PHE A 42 -7.62 4.78 1.91
N GLY A 43 -7.19 3.59 2.33
CA GLY A 43 -5.87 3.05 2.06
C GLY A 43 -5.84 2.19 0.80
N PHE A 44 -4.73 2.23 0.07
CA PHE A 44 -4.51 1.38 -1.11
C PHE A 44 -3.03 1.05 -1.27
N ALA A 45 -2.75 0.19 -2.25
CA ALA A 45 -1.41 -0.14 -2.64
C ALA A 45 -1.24 -0.07 -4.15
N GLU A 46 -0.05 0.32 -4.58
CA GLU A 46 0.40 0.21 -5.96
C GLU A 46 1.68 -0.61 -6.04
N VAL A 47 1.87 -1.25 -7.19
CA VAL A 47 3.06 -2.05 -7.46
C VAL A 47 3.72 -1.59 -8.75
N TRP A 48 5.04 -1.59 -8.78
CA TRP A 48 5.80 -1.22 -9.98
C TRP A 48 5.93 -2.41 -10.93
N ARG A 49 5.37 -2.29 -12.14
CA ARG A 49 5.40 -3.34 -13.17
C ARG A 49 5.67 -2.70 -14.53
N ASN A 50 6.63 -3.24 -15.27
CA ASN A 50 6.93 -2.83 -16.64
C ASN A 50 7.10 -1.30 -16.80
N GLY A 51 7.79 -0.66 -15.84
CA GLY A 51 8.06 0.77 -15.89
C GLY A 51 6.88 1.68 -15.50
N ASN A 52 5.80 1.14 -14.93
CA ASN A 52 4.64 1.92 -14.49
C ASN A 52 4.13 1.45 -13.13
N TRP A 53 3.46 2.36 -12.41
CA TRP A 53 2.69 2.02 -11.22
C TRP A 53 1.35 1.40 -11.62
N CYS A 54 0.98 0.32 -10.96
CA CYS A 54 -0.31 -0.36 -11.14
C CYS A 54 -1.00 -0.46 -9.79
N THR A 55 -2.16 0.19 -9.66
CA THR A 55 -3.00 0.13 -8.48
C THR A 55 -3.57 -1.28 -8.28
N LEU A 56 -3.50 -1.79 -7.05
CA LEU A 56 -4.16 -3.04 -6.67
C LEU A 56 -5.67 -2.83 -6.49
N PRO A 57 -6.50 -3.85 -6.74
CA PRO A 57 -7.95 -3.67 -6.77
C PRO A 57 -8.55 -3.41 -5.38
N THR A 58 -7.93 -3.90 -4.31
CA THR A 58 -8.43 -3.70 -2.95
C THR A 58 -8.13 -2.28 -2.44
N LYS A 59 -9.21 -1.56 -2.09
CA LYS A 59 -9.16 -0.36 -1.25
C LYS A 59 -9.61 -0.71 0.17
N VAL A 60 -8.96 -0.10 1.15
CA VAL A 60 -9.23 -0.27 2.58
C VAL A 60 -9.89 0.99 3.09
N LEU A 61 -11.22 1.00 3.16
CA LEU A 61 -11.96 2.15 3.65
C LEU A 61 -11.94 2.24 5.18
N GLU A 62 -12.04 3.46 5.70
CA GLU A 62 -12.41 3.66 7.10
C GLU A 62 -13.76 2.97 7.37
N SER A 63 -13.78 2.09 8.36
CA SER A 63 -14.92 1.21 8.63
C SER A 63 -14.82 0.62 10.02
N ARG A 64 -15.81 -0.21 10.40
CA ARG A 64 -15.75 -0.95 11.66
C ARG A 64 -14.58 -1.93 11.61
N GLU A 65 -13.99 -2.21 12.76
CA GLU A 65 -12.77 -3.02 12.87
C GLU A 65 -12.84 -4.34 12.08
N ALA A 66 -13.94 -5.07 12.14
CA ALA A 66 -14.10 -6.33 11.40
C ALA A 66 -14.03 -6.17 9.87
N GLU A 67 -14.63 -5.10 9.33
CA GLU A 67 -14.63 -4.78 7.90
C GLU A 67 -13.25 -4.29 7.46
N PHE A 68 -12.64 -3.42 8.26
CA PHE A 68 -11.28 -2.92 8.05
C PHE A 68 -10.28 -4.08 8.00
N GLN A 69 -10.31 -4.98 8.99
CA GLN A 69 -9.42 -6.15 9.03
C GLN A 69 -9.67 -7.11 7.86
N SER A 70 -10.91 -7.26 7.41
CA SER A 70 -11.24 -8.05 6.23
C SER A 70 -10.64 -7.44 4.96
N ALA A 71 -10.73 -6.11 4.79
CA ALA A 71 -10.13 -5.39 3.67
C ALA A 71 -8.59 -5.47 3.69
N ILE A 72 -7.96 -5.30 4.86
CA ILE A 72 -6.51 -5.48 5.03
C ILE A 72 -6.07 -6.88 4.59
N LYS A 73 -6.79 -7.94 4.99
CA LYS A 73 -6.47 -9.31 4.56
C LYS A 73 -6.55 -9.48 3.05
N LYS A 74 -7.54 -8.87 2.39
CA LYS A 74 -7.68 -8.89 0.93
C LYS A 74 -6.51 -8.16 0.26
N LEU A 75 -6.15 -6.97 0.76
CA LEU A 75 -5.01 -6.21 0.24
C LEU A 75 -3.70 -6.99 0.39
N CYS A 76 -3.50 -7.66 1.53
CA CYS A 76 -2.37 -8.56 1.73
C CYS A 76 -2.34 -9.72 0.72
N ALA A 77 -3.49 -10.31 0.39
CA ALA A 77 -3.57 -11.38 -0.61
C ALA A 77 -3.24 -10.86 -2.02
N ASP A 78 -3.73 -9.68 -2.39
CA ASP A 78 -3.40 -9.03 -3.67
C ASP A 78 -1.89 -8.74 -3.77
N LEU A 79 -1.29 -8.29 -2.67
CA LEU A 79 0.16 -8.05 -2.58
C LEU A 79 0.96 -9.34 -2.68
N GLN A 80 0.51 -10.43 -2.04
CA GLN A 80 1.25 -11.68 -2.05
C GLN A 80 1.47 -12.21 -3.48
N GLY A 81 0.47 -12.09 -4.36
CA GLY A 81 0.62 -12.42 -5.78
C GLY A 81 1.64 -11.58 -6.55
N TYR A 82 2.15 -10.48 -5.97
CA TYR A 82 3.25 -9.69 -6.51
C TYR A 82 4.60 -9.95 -5.83
N LEU A 83 4.57 -10.33 -4.55
CA LEU A 83 5.76 -10.55 -3.73
C LEU A 83 6.44 -11.89 -4.05
N ASP A 84 5.64 -12.89 -4.42
CA ASP A 84 6.11 -14.19 -4.96
C ASP A 84 6.91 -14.01 -6.28
#